data_AF-A0A968VYN1-F1
#
_entry.id   AF-A0A968VYN1-F1
#
_cell.length_a   1.000
_cell.length_b   1.000
_cell.length_c   1.000
_cell.angle_alpha   90.00
_cell.angle_beta   90.00
_cell.angle_gamma   90.00
#
_symmetry.space_group_name_H-M   'P 1'
#
loop_
_entity.id
_entity.type
_entity.pdbx_description
1 polymer ?
#
loop_
_entity_poly.entity_id
_entity_poly.type
_entity_poly.pdbx_seq_one_letter_code
_entity_poly.pdbx_strand_id
1 'polypeptide(L)'
;MKNFQCLAIDMGASCVRIVMGEVEDNKIAYREIYRFNNEIEAVDGCDRWNIHKIYNQILKGITEGLAAYSSIESIGIDNVGA
;
A
#
# COMPACT_ATOMS: atom_id res chain seq x y z
N MET A 1 4.95 25.32 -1.82
CA MET A 1 4.48 24.26 -2.74
C MET A 1 3.01 24.00 -2.43
N LYS A 2 2.22 23.48 -3.38
CA LYS A 2 0.86 23.01 -3.09
C LYS A 2 0.95 21.87 -2.06
N ASN A 3 0.07 21.83 -1.07
CA ASN A 3 -0.07 20.64 -0.21
C ASN A 3 -0.49 19.47 -1.12
N PHE A 4 0.27 18.37 -1.08
CA PHE A 4 0.03 17.18 -1.88
C PHE A 4 0.01 15.96 -0.99
N GLN A 5 -1.04 15.14 -1.10
CA GLN A 5 -1.18 13.88 -0.39
C GLN A 5 -1.32 12.70 -1.36
N CYS A 6 -0.67 11.58 -1.04
CA CYS A 6 -0.80 10.34 -1.81
C CYS A 6 -0.81 9.11 -0.91
N LEU A 7 -1.26 7.98 -1.47
CA LEU A 7 -1.01 6.66 -0.89
C LEU A 7 0.11 5.97 -1.67
N ALA A 8 1.10 5.46 -0.95
CA ALA A 8 2.11 4.55 -1.48
C ALA A 8 1.80 3.12 -1.01
N ILE A 9 1.77 2.19 -1.95
CA ILE A 9 1.57 0.76 -1.70
C ILE A 9 2.86 0.03 -2.03
N ASP A 10 3.58 -0.38 -1.00
CA ASP A 10 4.87 -1.07 -1.09
C ASP A 10 4.64 -2.57 -0.90
N MET A 11 4.86 -3.35 -1.96
CA MET A 11 4.63 -4.80 -2.00
C MET A 11 5.94 -5.57 -1.94
N GLY A 12 6.46 -5.74 -0.73
CA GLY A 12 7.58 -6.63 -0.45
C GLY A 12 7.20 -8.11 -0.54
N ALA A 13 8.20 -8.98 -0.65
CA ALA A 13 7.99 -10.42 -0.68
C ALA A 13 7.28 -10.92 0.59
N SER A 14 7.62 -10.44 1.79
CA SER A 14 7.00 -10.95 3.02
C SER A 14 5.88 -10.06 3.59
N CYS A 15 5.78 -8.81 3.14
CA CYS A 15 4.80 -7.87 3.66
C CYS A 15 4.38 -6.83 2.63
N VAL A 16 3.14 -6.38 2.72
CA VAL A 16 2.64 -5.22 1.99
C VAL A 16 2.29 -4.12 2.98
N ARG A 17 2.64 -2.88 2.63
CA ARG A 17 2.36 -1.68 3.41
C ARG A 17 1.60 -0.65 2.58
N ILE A 18 0.69 0.05 3.22
CA ILE A 18 0.00 1.20 2.64
C ILE A 18 0.35 2.40 3.53
N VAL A 19 0.99 3.39 2.92
CA VAL A 19 1.55 4.55 3.60
C VAL A 19 0.93 5.81 3.00
N MET A 20 0.39 6.69 3.85
CA MET A 20 0.02 8.04 3.45
C MET A 20 1.28 8.91 3.46
N GLY A 21 1.55 9.59 2.35
CA GLY A 21 2.62 10.59 2.25
C GLY A 21 2.04 11.98 2.03
N GLU A 22 2.64 12.99 2.66
CA GLU A 22 2.25 14.39 2.56
C GLU A 22 3.48 15.26 2.29
N VAL A 23 3.33 16.22 1.36
CA VAL A 23 4.32 17.26 1.08
C VAL A 23 3.70 18.61 1.36
N GLU A 24 4.18 19.27 2.42
CA GLU A 24 3.75 20.60 2.84
C GLU A 24 4.97 21.44 3.25
N ASP A 25 5.04 22.70 2.82
CA ASP A 25 6.11 23.64 3.19
C ASP A 25 7.55 23.09 3.06
N ASN A 26 7.82 22.39 1.95
CA ASN A 26 9.10 21.72 1.66
C ASN A 26 9.49 20.62 2.67
N LYS A 27 8.53 20.12 3.45
CA LYS A 27 8.71 18.99 4.37
C LYS A 27 7.92 17.80 3.85
N ILE A 28 8.45 16.62 4.12
CA ILE A 28 7.80 15.34 3.84
C ILE A 28 7.37 14.75 5.18
N ALA A 29 6.10 14.41 5.29
CA ALA A 29 5.56 13.62 6.39
C ALA A 29 4.96 12.33 5.83
N TYR A 30 4.94 11.27 6.63
CA TYR A 30 4.30 10.02 6.23
C TYR A 30 3.72 9.30 7.44
N ARG A 31 2.74 8.43 7.18
CA ARG A 31 2.10 7.56 8.18
C ARG A 31 1.76 6.22 7.57
N GLU A 32 2.16 5.14 8.24
CA GLU A 32 1.68 3.80 7.91
C GLU A 32 0.18 3.71 8.29
N ILE A 33 -0.64 3.36 7.31
CA ILE A 33 -2.09 3.21 7.47
C ILE A 33 -2.44 1.76 7.69
N TYR A 34 -1.89 0.88 6.85
CA TYR A 34 -2.24 -0.52 6.85
C TYR A 34 -1.03 -1.39 6.53
N ARG A 35 -0.97 -2.55 7.18
CA ARG A 35 0.06 -3.56 6.97
C ARG A 35 -0.55 -4.94 7.03
N PHE A 36 -0.13 -5.80 6.10
CA PHE A 36 -0.51 -7.21 6.12
C PHE A 36 0.65 -8.09 5.61
N ASN A 37 0.64 -9.36 6.01
CA ASN A 37 1.61 -10.33 5.52
C ASN A 37 1.35 -10.63 4.04
N ASN A 38 2.42 -10.66 3.26
CA ASN A 38 2.38 -11.18 1.90
C ASN A 38 2.85 -12.64 2.00
N GLU A 39 1.90 -13.58 2.04
CA GLU A 39 2.19 -15.00 2.24
C GLU A 39 2.17 -15.75 0.91
N ILE A 40 3.21 -16.56 0.68
CA ILE A 40 3.25 -17.53 -0.42
C ILE A 40 2.44 -18.75 0.02
N GLU A 41 1.56 -19.20 -0.87
CA GLU A 41 0.74 -20.38 -0.68
C GLU A 41 1.18 -21.47 -1.66
N ALA A 42 1.32 -22.70 -1.16
CA ALA A 42 1.61 -23.86 -2.01
C ALA A 42 0.31 -24.35 -2.68
N VAL A 43 0.23 -24.22 -4.00
CA VAL A 43 -0.92 -24.62 -4.81
C VAL A 43 -0.45 -25.57 -5.91
N ASP A 44 -0.99 -26.80 -5.91
CA ASP A 44 -0.60 -27.89 -6.81
C ASP A 44 0.91 -28.18 -6.82
N GLY A 45 1.57 -28.05 -5.66
CA GLY A 45 3.02 -28.26 -5.53
C GLY A 45 3.89 -27.08 -6.00
N CYS A 46 3.28 -25.95 -6.35
CA CYS A 46 4.00 -24.73 -6.73
C CYS A 46 3.70 -23.58 -5.76
N ASP A 47 4.72 -22.81 -5.43
CA ASP A 47 4.62 -21.59 -4.63
C ASP A 47 3.97 -20.46 -5.44
N ARG A 48 2.88 -19.89 -4.92
CA ARG A 48 2.12 -18.83 -5.60
C ARG A 48 1.70 -17.73 -4.62
N TRP A 49 1.65 -16.50 -5.12
CA TRP A 49 0.97 -15.40 -4.43
C TRP A 49 -0.54 -15.54 -4.58
N ASN A 50 -1.26 -15.42 -3.47
CA ASN A 50 -2.72 -15.34 -3.51
C ASN A 50 -3.16 -13.92 -3.91
N ILE A 51 -3.28 -13.69 -5.22
CA ILE A 51 -3.59 -12.37 -5.77
C ILE A 51 -4.94 -11.84 -5.28
N HIS A 52 -5.95 -12.70 -5.08
CA HIS A 52 -7.24 -12.29 -4.55
C HIS A 52 -7.16 -11.80 -3.10
N LYS A 53 -6.41 -12.51 -2.24
CA LYS A 53 -6.16 -12.09 -0.86
C LYS A 53 -5.40 -10.76 -0.83
N ILE A 54 -4.33 -10.63 -1.62
CA ILE A 54 -3.54 -9.39 -1.72
C ILE A 54 -4.40 -8.22 -2.18
N TYR A 55 -5.19 -8.40 -3.25
CA TYR A 55 -6.09 -7.38 -3.77
C TYR A 55 -7.10 -6.89 -2.73
N ASN A 56 -7.75 -7.81 -2.01
CA ASN A 56 -8.72 -7.45 -0.98
C ASN A 56 -8.08 -6.68 0.18
N GLN A 57 -6.87 -7.05 0.58
CA GLN A 57 -6.12 -6.33 1.61
C GLN A 57 -5.68 -4.93 1.14
N ILE A 58 -5.30 -4.80 -0.14
CA ILE A 58 -5.00 -3.49 -0.74
C ILE A 58 -6.23 -2.58 -0.72
N LEU A 59 -7.39 -3.07 -1.19
CA LEU A 59 -8.64 -2.30 -1.15
C LEU A 59 -9.01 -1.86 0.26
N LYS A 60 -8.82 -2.73 1.25
CA LYS A 60 -9.06 -2.41 2.65
C LYS A 60 -8.18 -1.26 3.12
N GLY A 61 -6.87 -1.32 2.91
CA GLY A 61 -5.98 -0.25 3.35
C GLY A 61 -6.16 1.06 2.56
N ILE A 62 -6.53 1.01 1.27
CA ILE A 62 -6.95 2.21 0.51
C ILE A 62 -8.20 2.82 1.15
N THR A 63 -9.20 1.99 1.49
CA THR A 63 -10.44 2.45 2.14
C THR A 63 -10.14 3.11 3.49
N GLU A 64 -9.27 2.51 4.30
CA GLU A 64 -8.82 3.10 5.58
C GLU A 64 -8.09 4.43 5.36
N GLY A 65 -7.24 4.51 4.33
CA GLY A 65 -6.53 5.74 3.97
C GLY A 65 -7.48 6.87 3.55
N LEU A 66 -8.43 6.58 2.67
CA LEU A 66 -9.44 7.54 2.20
C LEU A 66 -10.42 7.96 3.32
N ALA A 67 -10.67 7.10 4.29
CA ALA A 67 -11.46 7.46 5.46
C ALA A 67 -10.70 8.39 6.43
N ALA A 68 -9.39 8.22 6.55
CA ALA A 68 -8.54 9.02 7.43
C ALA A 68 -8.07 10.35 6.81
N TYR A 69 -8.00 10.43 5.48
CA TYR A 69 -7.46 11.57 4.74
C TYR A 69 -8.36 11.94 3.55
N SER A 70 -8.88 13.17 3.54
CA SER A 70 -9.84 13.65 2.54
C SER A 70 -9.22 14.22 1.27
N SER A 71 -7.89 14.38 1.23
CA SER A 71 -7.20 15.12 0.16
C SER A 71 -6.15 14.30 -0.59
N ILE A 72 -6.25 12.96 -0.53
CA ILE A 72 -5.41 12.05 -1.32
C ILE A 72 -5.67 12.30 -2.81
N GLU A 73 -4.64 12.74 -3.53
CA GLU A 73 -4.72 13.09 -4.96
C GLU A 73 -4.28 11.94 -5.88
N SER A 74 -3.51 10.98 -5.35
CA SER A 74 -2.96 9.89 -6.16
C SER A 74 -2.60 8.65 -5.33
N ILE A 75 -2.41 7.54 -6.04
CA ILE A 75 -1.91 6.27 -5.49
C ILE A 75 -0.74 5.80 -6.36
N GLY A 76 0.36 5.40 -5.73
CA GLY A 76 1.49 4.73 -6.37
C GLY A 76 1.66 3.32 -5.81
N ILE A 77 2.01 2.37 -6.67
CA ILE A 77 2.22 0.97 -6.29
C ILE A 77 3.61 0.55 -6.77
N ASP A 78 4.39 -0.02 -5.87
CA ASP A 78 5.67 -0.66 -6.17
C ASP A 78 5.67 -2.11 -5.67
N ASN A 79 6.43 -2.97 -6.35
CA ASN A 79 6.59 -4.36 -5.96
C ASN A 79 8.04 -4.82 -6.12
N VAL A 80 8.37 -5.90 -5.43
CA VAL A 80 9.58 -6.66 -5.78
C VAL A 80 9.39 -7.24 -7.19
N GLY A 81 10.25 -6.83 -8.11
CA GLY A 81 10.32 -7.41 -9.45
C GLY A 81 10.71 -8.89 -9.40
N ALA A 82 10.27 -9.66 -10.39
CA ALA A 82 10.73 -11.02 -10.64
C ALA A 82 11.79 -11.02 -11.75
#